data_AF-A0A8D0GG89-F1
#
_entry.id   AF-A0A8D0GG89-F1
#
_cell.length_a   1.000
_cell.length_b   1.000
_cell.length_c   1.000
_cell.angle_alpha   90.00
_cell.angle_beta   90.00
_cell.angle_gamma   90.00
#
_symmetry.space_group_name_H-M   'P 1'
#
loop_
_entity.id
_entity.type
_entity.pdbx_description
1 polymer ?
#
loop_
_entity_poly.entity_id
_entity_poly.type
_entity_poly.pdbx_seq_one_letter_code
_entity_poly.pdbx_strand_id
1 'polypeptide(L)' 'MEGVTALPYFLIKYDDNSVLVSLLKNWNDFFQDQKQKVTIGVYDPSNFTQYPGWPLRNLLVLTAHR' A
#
# COMPACT_ATOMS: atom_id res chain seq x y z
N MET A 1 -19.74 -14.61 -11.99
CA MET A 1 -19.28 -13.37 -11.32
C MET A 1 -17.86 -13.14 -11.78
N GLU A 2 -17.65 -12.26 -12.76
CA GLU A 2 -16.29 -11.85 -13.14
C GLU A 2 -15.67 -11.16 -11.92
N GLY A 3 -14.59 -11.73 -11.39
CA GLY A 3 -13.97 -11.28 -10.16
C GLY A 3 -13.46 -9.85 -10.32
N VAL A 4 -13.84 -8.98 -9.39
CA VAL A 4 -13.20 -7.66 -9.21
C VAL A 4 -11.70 -7.93 -9.08
N THR A 5 -10.92 -7.51 -10.06
CA THR A 5 -9.46 -7.73 -10.03
C THR A 5 -8.90 -6.93 -8.87
N ALA A 6 -8.41 -7.63 -7.85
CA ALA A 6 -7.85 -6.99 -6.68
C ALA A 6 -6.52 -6.31 -7.08
N LEU A 7 -6.35 -5.04 -6.70
CA LEU A 7 -5.15 -4.30 -7.04
C LEU A 7 -4.04 -4.63 -6.03
N PRO A 8 -2.87 -5.13 -6.48
CA PRO A 8 -1.86 -5.69 -5.59
C PRO A 8 -1.07 -4.67 -4.79
N TYR A 9 -1.24 -3.37 -5.07
CA TYR A 9 -0.58 -2.28 -4.37
C TYR A 9 -1.58 -1.17 -4.06
N PHE A 10 -1.58 -0.69 -2.81
CA PHE A 10 -2.56 0.29 -2.34
C PHE A 10 -2.00 1.13 -1.19
N LEU A 11 -2.68 2.22 -0.88
CA LEU A 11 -2.33 3.12 0.22
C LEU A 11 -3.31 2.90 1.36
N ILE A 12 -2.81 2.90 2.59
CA ILE A 12 -3.60 2.78 3.82
C ILE A 12 -3.27 3.98 4.70
N LYS A 13 -4.29 4.68 5.17
CA LYS A 13 -4.17 5.76 6.14
C LYS A 13 -5.06 5.46 7.32
N TYR A 14 -4.56 5.65 8.52
CA TYR A 14 -5.32 5.29 9.71
C TYR A 14 -4.93 6.14 10.93
N ASP A 15 -5.90 6.25 11.82
CA ASP A 15 -5.77 6.75 13.19
C ASP A 15 -6.53 5.82 14.14
N ASP A 16 -6.76 6.25 15.38
CA ASP A 16 -7.43 5.43 16.40
C ASP A 16 -8.92 5.18 16.09
N ASN A 17 -9.50 5.91 15.13
CA ASN A 17 -10.94 5.91 14.86
C ASN A 17 -11.30 5.56 13.42
N SER A 18 -10.35 5.60 12.48
CA SER A 18 -10.62 5.46 11.06
C SER A 18 -9.51 4.74 10.30
N VAL A 19 -9.92 4.02 9.25
CA VAL A 19 -9.03 3.39 8.27
C VAL A 19 -9.55 3.75 6.88
N LEU A 20 -8.66 4.28 6.04
CA LEU A 20 -8.92 4.62 4.65
C LEU A 20 -7.97 3.84 3.75
N VAL A 21 -8.53 3.14 2.77
CA VAL A 21 -7.77 2.46 1.70
C VAL A 21 -7.95 3.23 0.40
N SER A 22 -6.86 3.47 -0.32
CA SER A 22 -6.84 4.25 -1.56
C SER A 22 -5.89 3.66 -2.60
N LEU A 23 -6.05 4.10 -3.84
CA LEU A 23 -5.22 3.67 -4.97
C LEU A 23 -3.89 4.42 -4.98
N LEU A 24 -2.81 3.77 -5.48
CA LEU A 24 -1.50 4.40 -5.65
C LEU A 24 -1.52 5.67 -6.52
N LYS A 25 -2.52 5.83 -7.42
CA LYS A 25 -2.65 7.03 -8.26
C LYS A 25 -2.98 8.29 -7.45
N ASN A 26 -3.56 8.11 -6.26
CA ASN A 26 -3.94 9.20 -5.37
C ASN A 26 -2.79 9.61 -4.43
N TRP A 27 -1.55 9.18 -4.71
CA TRP A 27 -0.37 9.38 -3.86
C TRP A 27 -0.24 10.81 -3.34
N ASN A 28 -0.18 11.80 -4.23
CA ASN A 28 0.08 13.19 -3.84
C ASN A 28 -0.95 13.72 -2.83
N ASP A 29 -2.23 13.44 -3.05
CA ASP A 29 -3.32 13.87 -2.16
C ASP A 29 -3.31 13.07 -0.84
N PHE A 30 -2.91 11.80 -0.91
CA PHE A 30 -2.92 10.90 0.23
C PHE A 30 -1.89 11.27 1.29
N PHE A 31 -0.75 11.86 0.93
CA PHE A 31 0.32 12.22 1.86
C PHE A 31 0.29 13.69 2.34
N GLN A 32 -0.75 14.48 2.01
CA GLN A 32 -0.82 15.90 2.41
C GLN A 32 -1.01 16.13 3.91
N ASP A 33 -1.73 15.24 4.60
CA ASP A 33 -1.95 15.32 6.06
C ASP A 33 -0.97 14.41 6.81
N GLN A 34 0.00 15.03 7.49
CA GLN A 34 1.06 14.35 8.23
C GLN A 34 0.63 13.81 9.61
N LYS A 35 -0.59 14.11 10.07
CA LYS A 35 -1.04 13.70 11.41
C LYS A 35 -1.44 12.22 11.48
N GLN A 36 -1.77 11.62 10.35
CA GLN A 36 -2.28 10.25 10.28
C GLN A 36 -1.17 9.29 9.85
N LYS A 37 -1.16 8.08 10.40
CA LYS A 37 -0.18 7.05 10.02
C LYS A 37 -0.52 6.56 8.62
N VAL A 38 0.50 6.48 7.76
CA VAL A 38 0.37 6.01 6.39
C VAL A 38 1.20 4.74 6.20
N THR A 39 0.63 3.75 5.51
CA THR A 39 1.28 2.50 5.12
C THR A 39 0.98 2.20 3.66
N ILE A 40 1.95 1.63 2.96
CA ILE A 40 1.78 1.18 1.58
C ILE A 40 1.58 -0.33 1.62
N GLY A 41 0.39 -0.77 1.24
CA GLY A 41 0.02 -2.18 1.20
C GLY A 41 0.51 -2.84 -0.09
N VAL A 42 0.96 -4.08 0.05
CA VAL A 42 1.26 -4.98 -1.06
C VAL A 42 0.64 -6.35 -0.77
N TYR A 43 0.00 -6.96 -1.76
CA TYR A 43 -0.31 -8.38 -1.67
C TYR A 43 0.97 -9.18 -1.82
N ASP A 44 1.42 -9.72 -0.69
CA ASP A 44 2.62 -10.52 -0.62
C ASP A 44 2.31 -11.98 -1.02
N PRO A 45 2.89 -12.51 -2.11
CA PRO A 45 2.76 -13.91 -2.47
C PRO A 45 3.66 -14.85 -1.64
N SER A 46 4.54 -14.32 -0.79
CA SER A 46 5.40 -15.13 0.08
C SER A 46 4.59 -15.82 1.16
N ASN A 47 4.84 -17.12 1.34
CA ASN A 47 4.28 -17.91 2.44
C ASN A 47 5.21 -17.93 3.67
N PHE A 48 6.37 -17.27 3.62
CA PHE A 48 7.34 -17.24 4.71
C PHE A 48 7.13 -16.00 5.59
N THR A 49 6.90 -16.19 6.88
CA THR A 49 6.62 -15.10 7.84
C THR A 49 7.75 -14.09 8.00
N GLN A 50 8.99 -14.48 7.72
CA GLN A 50 10.18 -13.63 7.90
C GLN A 50 10.75 -13.07 6.59
N TYR A 51 10.24 -13.53 5.43
CA TYR A 51 10.80 -13.15 4.13
C TYR A 51 9.70 -12.55 3.26
N PRO A 52 9.71 -11.23 3.05
CA PRO A 52 8.74 -10.60 2.18
C PRO A 52 8.91 -11.08 0.74
N GLY A 53 7.82 -11.17 0.00
CA GLY A 53 7.84 -11.61 -1.38
C GLY A 53 8.50 -10.62 -2.34
N TRP A 54 8.82 -11.16 -3.52
CA TRP A 54 9.49 -10.44 -4.59
C TRP A 54 8.88 -9.07 -4.96
N PRO A 55 7.53 -8.89 -4.98
CA PRO A 55 6.93 -7.60 -5.33
C PRO A 55 7.41 -6.42 -4.48
N LEU A 56 7.85 -6.66 -3.24
CA LEU A 56 8.34 -5.61 -2.34
C LEU A 56 9.52 -4.86 -2.94
N ARG A 57 10.44 -5.54 -3.66
CA ARG A 57 11.64 -4.91 -4.22
C ARG A 57 11.30 -3.73 -5.13
N ASN A 58 10.40 -3.95 -6.09
CA ASN A 58 10.03 -2.91 -7.05
C ASN A 58 9.17 -1.83 -6.40
N LEU A 59 8.35 -2.19 -5.41
CA LEU A 59 7.60 -1.22 -4.62
C LEU A 59 8.55 -0.26 -3.89
N LEU A 60 9.58 -0.77 -3.22
CA LEU A 60 10.56 0.07 -2.51
C LEU A 60 11.27 1.05 -3.44
N VAL A 61 11.66 0.58 -4.63
CA VAL A 61 12.26 1.45 -5.67
C VAL A 61 11.27 2.55 -6.08
N LEU A 62 10.01 2.20 -6.38
CA LEU A 62 8.98 3.18 -6.72
C LEU A 62 8.81 4.21 -5.60
N THR A 63 8.78 3.80 -4.33
CA THR A 63 8.57 4.70 -3.20
C THR A 63 9.77 5.59 -2.90
N ALA A 64 10.99 5.15 -3.19
CA ALA A 64 12.20 5.94 -2.99
C ALA A 64 12.38 7.05 -4.04
N HIS A 65 11.70 6.92 -5.19
CA HIS A 65 11.80 7.84 -6.33
C HIS A 65 10.49 8.59 -6.62
N ARG A 66 9.59 8.67 -5.64
CA ARG A 66 8.31 9.38 -5.72
C ARG A 66 8.29 10.55 -4.77
#